data_AF-A0A7J6TG64-F1
#
_entry.id   AF-A0A7J6TG64-F1
#
_cell.length_a   1.000
_cell.length_b   1.000
_cell.length_c   1.000
_cell.angle_alpha   90.00
_cell.angle_beta   90.00
_cell.angle_gamma   90.00
#
_symmetry.space_group_name_H-M   'P 1'
#
loop_
_entity.id
_entity.type
_entity.pdbx_description
1 polymer ?
#
loop_
_entity_poly.entity_id
_entity_poly.type
_entity_poly.pdbx_seq_one_letter_code
_entity_poly.pdbx_strand_id
1 'polypeptide(L)'
;MYFLVNALVIALVAANNACTDADKKTINGQPFPGYLWHCSQDALLAPKTLIPKCLKEGCGLTDKCAQCFGDFGQCGLSCVKQCLVKPSDPACKACMDKNNCNAHLLTCTGLSQIMPAPTKVSMQCK
;
A
#
# COMPACT_ATOMS: atom_id res chain seq x y z
N MET A 1 17.78 24.68 37.98
CA MET A 1 16.37 24.87 37.57
C MET A 1 16.04 23.75 36.61
N TYR A 2 15.38 22.70 37.11
CA TYR A 2 14.96 21.53 36.35
C TYR A 2 13.83 21.93 35.38
N PHE A 3 13.97 21.61 34.09
CA PHE A 3 12.81 21.32 33.25
C PHE A 3 13.10 20.09 32.39
N LEU A 4 12.59 18.98 32.91
CA LEU A 4 12.35 17.71 32.24
C LEU A 4 11.37 17.97 31.08
N VAL A 5 11.85 17.95 29.83
CA VAL A 5 10.96 17.87 28.68
C VAL A 5 10.92 16.42 28.21
N ASN A 6 9.98 15.69 28.84
CA ASN A 6 9.23 14.54 28.36
C ASN A 6 9.90 13.57 27.37
N ALA A 7 10.00 12.33 27.85
CA ALA A 7 10.20 11.09 27.11
C ALA A 7 9.07 10.80 26.10
N LEU A 8 8.95 11.65 25.07
CA LEU A 8 8.10 11.50 23.90
C LEU A 8 8.93 11.86 22.67
N VAL A 9 10.07 11.19 22.50
CA VAL A 9 10.50 10.86 21.14
C VAL A 9 9.48 9.83 20.65
N ILE A 10 8.30 10.32 20.29
CA ILE A 10 7.31 9.55 19.55
C ILE A 10 8.09 9.03 18.36
N ALA A 11 8.24 7.73 18.30
CA ALA A 11 8.83 7.01 17.20
C ALA A 11 8.19 7.49 15.90
N LEU A 12 8.80 8.48 15.23
CA LEU A 12 8.80 8.57 13.79
C LEU A 12 9.70 7.43 13.30
N VAL A 13 9.27 6.20 13.57
CA VAL A 13 9.63 5.10 12.69
C VAL A 13 8.86 5.45 11.42
N ALA A 14 9.51 6.19 10.52
CA ALA A 14 9.32 5.96 9.11
C ALA A 14 9.29 4.44 8.99
N ALA A 15 8.15 3.88 8.59
CA ALA A 15 7.83 2.46 8.64
C ALA A 15 8.74 1.70 7.67
N ASN A 16 10.05 1.76 7.85
CA ASN A 16 11.04 1.18 6.98
C ASN A 16 10.91 -0.32 7.18
N ASN A 17 10.54 -1.03 6.10
CA ASN A 17 10.47 -2.49 6.09
C ASN A 17 9.42 -3.06 7.07
N ALA A 18 8.20 -2.53 7.02
CA ALA A 18 7.05 -2.96 7.83
C ALA A 18 6.49 -4.34 7.48
N CYS A 19 6.77 -4.86 6.27
CA CYS A 19 6.30 -6.17 5.85
C CYS A 19 7.30 -7.27 6.25
N THR A 20 6.77 -8.34 6.82
CA THR A 20 7.53 -9.57 7.11
C THR A 20 7.84 -10.35 5.84
N ASP A 21 8.70 -11.36 5.92
CA ASP A 21 8.98 -12.24 4.77
C ASP A 21 7.73 -13.00 4.30
N ALA A 22 6.82 -13.35 5.22
CA ALA A 22 5.54 -13.97 4.88
C ALA A 22 4.62 -13.00 4.11
N ASP A 23 4.59 -11.74 4.51
CA ASP A 23 3.87 -10.68 3.80
C ASP A 23 4.45 -10.51 2.38
N LYS A 24 5.77 -10.38 2.26
CA LYS A 24 6.46 -10.22 0.96
C LYS A 24 6.23 -11.41 0.04
N LYS A 25 6.24 -12.64 0.58
CA LYS A 25 5.88 -13.85 -0.19
C LYS A 25 4.45 -13.77 -0.72
N THR A 26 3.53 -13.26 0.07
CA THR A 26 2.12 -13.09 -0.32
C THR A 26 1.98 -12.02 -1.41
N ILE A 27 2.64 -10.87 -1.24
CA ILE A 27 2.62 -9.75 -2.19
C ILE A 27 3.22 -10.13 -3.54
N ASN A 28 4.28 -10.93 -3.55
CA ASN A 28 4.92 -11.42 -4.77
C ASN A 28 4.09 -12.50 -5.50
N GLY A 29 2.99 -12.97 -4.90
CA GLY A 29 2.07 -13.92 -5.49
C GLY A 29 1.17 -13.30 -6.56
N GLN A 30 0.80 -14.11 -7.56
CA GLN A 30 -0.04 -13.67 -8.69
C GLN A 30 -1.46 -13.17 -8.34
N PRO A 31 -2.17 -13.62 -7.28
CA PRO A 31 -3.49 -13.04 -7.01
C PRO A 31 -3.40 -11.65 -6.37
N PHE A 32 -2.26 -11.30 -5.76
CA PHE A 32 -2.15 -10.10 -4.93
C PHE A 32 -2.39 -8.79 -5.70
N PRO A 33 -1.79 -8.53 -6.89
CA PRO A 33 -2.05 -7.29 -7.60
C PRO A 33 -3.52 -7.09 -7.97
N GLY A 34 -4.17 -8.16 -8.46
CA GLY A 34 -5.59 -8.11 -8.82
C GLY A 34 -6.48 -7.94 -7.59
N TYR A 35 -6.09 -8.51 -6.46
CA TYR A 35 -6.83 -8.40 -5.21
C TYR A 35 -6.64 -7.02 -4.56
N LEU A 36 -5.44 -6.42 -4.64
CA LEU A 36 -5.23 -5.04 -4.23
C LEU A 36 -6.12 -4.09 -5.03
N TRP A 37 -6.27 -4.32 -6.35
CA TRP A 37 -7.19 -3.54 -7.16
C TRP A 37 -8.64 -3.74 -6.71
N HIS A 38 -9.07 -4.96 -6.44
CA HIS A 38 -10.38 -5.23 -5.83
C HIS A 38 -10.59 -4.39 -4.56
N CYS A 39 -9.66 -4.47 -3.60
CA CYS A 39 -9.72 -3.69 -2.35
C CYS A 39 -9.72 -2.17 -2.57
N SER A 40 -9.18 -1.68 -3.69
CA SER A 40 -9.05 -0.24 -3.97
C SER A 40 -10.29 0.38 -4.60
N GLN A 41 -11.16 -0.41 -5.26
CA GLN A 41 -12.32 0.12 -5.98
C GLN A 41 -13.33 0.79 -5.05
N ASP A 42 -13.58 0.20 -3.87
CA ASP A 42 -14.55 0.73 -2.89
C ASP A 42 -13.90 1.67 -1.87
N ALA A 43 -12.59 1.90 -1.99
CA ALA A 43 -11.81 2.55 -0.96
C ALA A 43 -11.56 4.04 -1.22
N LEU A 44 -12.11 4.63 -2.28
CA LEU A 44 -11.83 6.03 -2.68
C LEU A 44 -12.11 7.07 -1.59
N LEU A 45 -13.09 6.81 -0.71
CA LEU A 45 -13.45 7.73 0.38
C LEU A 45 -12.65 7.48 1.66
N ALA A 46 -12.04 6.30 1.82
CA ALA A 46 -11.33 5.91 3.05
C ALA A 46 -10.22 4.87 2.78
N PRO A 47 -9.23 5.16 1.92
CA PRO A 47 -8.26 4.16 1.49
C PRO A 47 -7.38 3.67 2.63
N LYS A 48 -7.04 4.55 3.57
CA LYS A 48 -6.27 4.21 4.77
C LYS A 48 -6.96 3.23 5.72
N THR A 49 -8.27 3.03 5.60
CA THR A 49 -9.03 2.15 6.48
C THR A 49 -9.51 0.91 5.73
N LEU A 50 -10.05 1.08 4.52
CA LEU A 50 -10.67 0.00 3.78
C LEU A 50 -9.65 -0.91 3.10
N ILE A 51 -8.57 -0.37 2.52
CA ILE A 51 -7.54 -1.18 1.86
C ILE A 51 -6.83 -2.08 2.89
N PRO A 52 -6.31 -1.57 4.03
CA PRO A 52 -5.63 -2.42 4.99
C PRO A 52 -6.55 -3.52 5.55
N LYS A 53 -7.81 -3.17 5.85
CA LYS A 53 -8.80 -4.15 6.33
C LYS A 53 -9.01 -5.27 5.31
N CYS A 54 -9.26 -4.92 4.04
CA CYS A 54 -9.47 -5.88 2.96
C CYS A 54 -8.26 -6.81 2.76
N LEU A 55 -7.04 -6.26 2.76
CA LEU A 55 -5.82 -7.06 2.61
C LEU A 55 -5.52 -7.95 3.82
N LYS A 56 -5.84 -7.49 5.04
CA LYS A 56 -5.74 -8.32 6.24
C LYS A 56 -6.69 -9.52 6.15
N GLU A 57 -7.95 -9.26 5.84
CA GLU A 57 -8.99 -10.29 5.80
C GLU A 57 -8.78 -11.28 4.64
N GLY A 58 -8.41 -10.80 3.45
CA GLY A 58 -8.24 -11.64 2.27
C GLY A 58 -6.87 -12.30 2.14
N CYS A 59 -5.80 -11.56 2.44
CA CYS A 59 -4.42 -12.03 2.24
C CYS A 59 -3.75 -12.47 3.54
N GLY A 60 -4.27 -12.08 4.71
CA GLY A 60 -3.60 -12.32 6.00
C GLY A 60 -2.32 -11.51 6.16
N LEU A 61 -2.24 -10.31 5.56
CA LEU A 61 -1.11 -9.42 5.80
C LEU A 61 -1.08 -8.95 7.25
N THR A 62 0.12 -8.70 7.77
CA THR A 62 0.28 -8.03 9.06
C THR A 62 -0.27 -6.60 9.04
N ASP A 63 -0.72 -6.10 10.19
CA ASP A 63 -1.35 -4.78 10.31
C ASP A 63 -0.48 -3.66 9.75
N LYS A 64 0.81 -3.67 10.11
CA LYS A 64 1.77 -2.65 9.65
C LYS A 64 2.02 -2.75 8.14
N CYS A 65 2.10 -3.96 7.59
CA CYS A 65 2.27 -4.15 6.16
C CYS A 65 1.03 -3.73 5.37
N ALA A 66 -0.16 -4.11 5.83
CA ALA A 66 -1.42 -3.72 5.20
C ALA A 66 -1.59 -2.19 5.20
N GLN A 67 -1.15 -1.50 6.27
CA GLN A 67 -1.18 -0.04 6.36
C GLN A 67 -0.35 0.64 5.26
N CYS A 68 0.79 0.05 4.85
CA CYS A 68 1.58 0.57 3.72
C CYS A 68 0.74 0.69 2.43
N PHE A 69 -0.14 -0.27 2.17
CA PHE A 69 -1.03 -0.24 1.00
C PHE A 69 -2.19 0.73 1.19
N GLY A 70 -2.66 0.95 2.41
CA GLY A 70 -3.62 2.02 2.72
C GLY A 70 -3.03 3.41 2.47
N ASP A 71 -1.79 3.65 2.89
CA ASP A 71 -1.08 4.90 2.63
C ASP A 71 -0.75 5.06 1.14
N PHE A 72 -0.40 3.98 0.45
CA PHE A 72 -0.23 3.97 -1.00
C PHE A 72 -1.51 4.31 -1.75
N GLY A 73 -2.65 3.73 -1.36
CA GLY A 73 -3.96 4.06 -1.92
C GLY A 73 -4.36 5.51 -1.65
N GLN A 74 -4.09 6.02 -0.44
CA GLN A 74 -4.29 7.44 -0.12
C GLN A 74 -3.44 8.35 -1.01
N CYS A 75 -2.16 8.02 -1.19
CA CYS A 75 -1.27 8.76 -2.08
C CYS A 75 -1.79 8.75 -3.53
N GLY A 76 -2.31 7.61 -3.98
CA GLY A 76 -2.84 7.43 -5.34
C GLY A 76 -4.17 8.13 -5.63
N LEU A 77 -4.84 8.74 -4.64
CA LEU A 77 -6.12 9.45 -4.89
C LEU A 77 -5.96 10.59 -5.91
N SER A 78 -4.83 11.28 -5.94
CA SER A 78 -4.55 12.31 -6.95
C SER A 78 -4.37 11.74 -8.37
N CYS A 79 -4.17 10.43 -8.48
CA CYS A 79 -3.96 9.69 -9.73
C CYS A 79 -5.19 8.82 -10.10
N VAL A 80 -6.31 8.95 -9.38
CA VAL A 80 -7.47 8.07 -9.55
C VAL A 80 -8.02 8.06 -10.97
N LYS A 81 -7.99 9.21 -11.67
CA LYS A 81 -8.48 9.33 -13.05
C LYS A 81 -7.67 8.46 -14.03
N GLN A 82 -6.37 8.31 -13.76
CA GLN A 82 -5.45 7.51 -14.56
C GLN A 82 -5.45 6.04 -14.12
N CYS A 83 -5.68 5.78 -12.83
CA CYS A 83 -5.41 4.46 -12.23
C CYS A 83 -6.64 3.58 -11.99
N LEU A 84 -7.83 4.15 -11.79
CA LEU A 84 -8.98 3.39 -11.27
C LEU A 84 -9.48 2.30 -12.23
N VAL A 85 -9.61 2.64 -13.52
CA VAL A 85 -10.19 1.76 -14.54
C VAL A 85 -9.13 0.85 -15.18
N LYS A 86 -7.91 1.38 -15.37
CA LYS A 86 -6.82 0.67 -16.01
C LYS A 86 -5.51 0.97 -15.28
N PRO A 87 -5.25 0.34 -14.13
CA PRO A 87 -4.03 0.58 -13.35
C PRO A 87 -2.74 0.19 -14.10
N SER A 88 -2.85 -0.64 -15.14
CA SER A 88 -1.75 -0.97 -16.05
C SER A 88 -1.44 0.10 -17.09
N ASP A 89 -2.22 1.18 -17.16
CA ASP A 89 -1.94 2.29 -18.06
C ASP A 89 -0.64 3.00 -17.66
N PRO A 90 0.30 3.26 -18.59
CA PRO A 90 1.53 3.99 -18.30
C PRO A 90 1.30 5.34 -17.62
N ALA A 91 0.17 6.02 -17.92
CA ALA A 91 -0.17 7.29 -17.30
C ALA A 91 -0.43 7.16 -15.78
N CYS A 92 -0.97 6.02 -15.33
CA CYS A 92 -1.12 5.72 -13.92
C CYS A 92 0.25 5.64 -13.24
N LYS A 93 1.14 4.80 -13.78
CA LYS A 93 2.50 4.64 -13.24
C LYS A 93 3.24 5.97 -13.17
N ALA A 94 3.20 6.75 -14.25
CA ALA A 94 3.85 8.06 -14.29
C ALA A 94 3.29 9.02 -13.22
N CYS A 95 1.98 9.02 -12.97
CA CYS A 95 1.38 9.82 -11.90
C CYS A 95 1.81 9.35 -10.51
N MET A 96 1.81 8.03 -10.26
CA MET A 96 2.22 7.45 -8.98
C MET A 96 3.70 7.71 -8.69
N ASP A 97 4.57 7.62 -9.70
CA ASP A 97 5.99 7.96 -9.59
C ASP A 97 6.18 9.46 -9.32
N LYS A 98 5.48 10.33 -10.06
CA LYS A 98 5.54 11.79 -9.88
C LYS A 98 5.16 12.23 -8.46
N ASN A 99 4.24 11.52 -7.82
CA ASN A 99 3.80 11.80 -6.44
C ASN A 99 4.57 10.98 -5.39
N ASN A 100 5.67 10.32 -5.76
CA ASN A 100 6.49 9.46 -4.89
C ASN A 100 5.74 8.29 -4.24
N CYS A 101 4.53 7.95 -4.68
CA CYS A 101 3.71 6.89 -4.07
C CYS A 101 4.43 5.53 -4.14
N ASN A 102 5.03 5.21 -5.29
CA ASN A 102 5.79 3.96 -5.46
C ASN A 102 7.02 3.93 -4.56
N ALA A 103 7.77 5.03 -4.47
CA ALA A 103 8.93 5.12 -3.60
C ALA A 103 8.54 4.92 -2.12
N HIS A 104 7.48 5.60 -1.66
CA HIS A 104 6.95 5.44 -0.31
C HIS A 104 6.49 4.00 -0.04
N LEU A 105 5.83 3.34 -0.99
CA LEU A 105 5.43 1.95 -0.83
C LEU A 105 6.65 1.03 -0.69
N LEU A 106 7.70 1.20 -1.49
CA LEU A 106 8.91 0.40 -1.39
C LEU A 106 9.64 0.59 -0.07
N THR A 107 9.78 1.84 0.37
CA THR A 107 10.34 2.15 1.70
C THR A 107 9.49 1.52 2.80
N CYS A 108 8.17 1.65 2.72
CA CYS A 108 7.25 1.15 3.74
C CYS A 108 7.28 -0.38 3.82
N THR A 109 7.15 -1.06 2.69
CA THR A 109 7.07 -2.52 2.64
C THR A 109 8.43 -3.19 2.74
N GLY A 110 9.51 -2.51 2.37
CA GLY A 110 10.82 -3.12 2.21
C GLY A 110 10.89 -4.12 1.04
N LEU A 111 10.01 -3.96 0.05
CA LEU A 111 10.11 -4.67 -1.24
C LEU A 111 11.23 -4.06 -2.08
N SER A 112 11.92 -4.88 -2.87
CA SER A 112 12.98 -4.43 -3.78
C SER A 112 12.46 -3.79 -5.07
N GLN A 113 11.21 -4.07 -5.44
CA GLN A 113 10.58 -3.56 -6.65
C GLN A 113 9.07 -3.44 -6.46
N ILE A 114 8.44 -2.59 -7.28
CA ILE A 114 6.99 -2.42 -7.26
C ILE A 114 6.32 -3.68 -7.84
N MET A 115 5.21 -4.09 -7.24
CA MET A 115 4.36 -5.14 -7.79
C MET A 115 3.92 -4.78 -9.22
N PRO A 116 3.77 -5.77 -10.12
CA PRO A 116 3.26 -5.51 -11.45
C PRO A 116 1.85 -4.94 -11.37
N ALA A 117 1.52 -4.02 -12.26
CA ALA A 117 0.16 -3.48 -12.33
C ALA A 117 -0.81 -4.62 -12.71
N PRO A 118 -1.98 -4.71 -12.06
CA PRO A 118 -2.92 -5.76 -12.36
C PRO A 118 -3.56 -5.55 -13.74
N THR A 119 -3.73 -6.64 -14.47
CA THR A 119 -4.43 -6.67 -15.77
C THR A 119 -5.86 -7.17 -15.65
N LYS A 120 -6.20 -7.78 -14.51
CA LYS A 120 -7.55 -8.23 -14.14
C LYS A 120 -7.75 -8.10 -12.64
N VAL A 121 -8.99 -7.89 -12.23
CA VAL A 121 -9.41 -7.92 -10.82
C VAL A 121 -9.33 -9.37 -10.31
N SER A 122 -8.89 -9.56 -9.07
CA SER A 122 -8.96 -10.84 -8.36
C SER A 122 -9.88 -10.69 -7.16
N MET A 123 -10.82 -11.61 -6.98
CA MET A 123 -11.75 -11.62 -5.83
C MET A 123 -11.19 -12.38 -4.62
N GLN A 124 -10.04 -13.04 -4.79
CA GLN A 124 -9.39 -13.84 -3.76
C GLN A 124 -7.88 -13.57 -3.78
N CYS A 125 -7.27 -13.63 -2.59
CA CYS A 125 -5.83 -13.45 -2.42
C CYS A 125 -5.10 -14.78 -2.15
N LYS A 126 -5.85 -15.86 -1.93
CA LYS A 126 -5.40 -17.22 -1.65
C LYS A 126 -6.34 -18.21 -2.32
#